data_AF-A0A7K3YF29-F1
#
_entry.id   AF-A0A7K3YF29-F1
#
_cell.length_a   1.000
_cell.length_b   1.000
_cell.length_c   1.000
_cell.angle_alpha   90.00
_cell.angle_beta   90.00
_cell.angle_gamma   90.00
#
_symmetry.space_group_name_H-M   'P 1'
#
loop_
_entity.id
_entity.type
_entity.pdbx_description
1 polymer ?
#
loop_
_entity_poly.entity_id
_entity_poly.type
_entity_poly.pdbx_seq_one_letter_code
_entity_poly.pdbx_strand_id
1 'polypeptide(L)'
;MRKRWLVIVAVFAACCAGPVSAQVEADVNASVTVKDQVITGDGIVGNVTVDEVVSDGPGWIVIHNNLFGHPGGVIGYAPVEPGVNTNVSVTVHTFVATDTLFAVLHHDAGKEGVFEYPVPDVEQKVDGEIVIVPFNATAENATLMNLTALSSGGKT
;
A
#
# COMPACT_ATOMS: atom_id res chain seq x y z
N MET A 1 5.78 56.14 51.06
CA MET A 1 5.43 55.24 49.94
C MET A 1 6.71 54.67 49.33
N ARG A 2 6.67 53.41 48.85
CA ARG A 2 7.74 52.54 48.30
C ARG A 2 8.41 51.56 49.28
N LYS A 3 7.71 50.45 49.53
CA LYS A 3 8.32 49.19 50.03
C LYS A 3 9.00 48.49 48.84
N ARG A 4 10.31 48.27 48.92
CA ARG A 4 11.10 47.51 47.93
C ARG A 4 10.96 46.02 48.27
N TRP A 5 10.37 45.25 47.37
CA TRP A 5 10.30 43.79 47.49
C TRP A 5 11.44 43.19 46.68
N LEU A 6 12.40 42.54 47.34
CA LEU A 6 13.41 41.70 46.72
C LEU A 6 12.78 40.33 46.48
N VAL A 7 12.51 40.00 45.22
CA VAL A 7 12.15 38.63 44.82
C VAL A 7 13.43 37.93 44.37
N ILE A 8 13.73 36.84 45.06
CA ILE A 8 14.87 35.94 44.80
C ILE A 8 14.57 35.15 43.52
N VAL A 9 15.44 35.25 42.53
CA VAL A 9 15.43 34.39 41.34
C VAL A 9 16.29 33.16 41.65
N ALA A 10 15.65 31.99 41.71
CA ALA A 10 16.32 30.70 41.63
C ALA A 10 15.40 29.74 40.88
N VAL A 11 15.64 29.58 39.57
CA VAL A 11 15.11 28.45 38.80
C VAL A 11 16.30 27.80 38.10
N PHE A 12 16.81 26.74 38.73
CA PHE A 12 17.68 25.78 38.07
C PHE A 12 16.81 25.01 37.06
N ALA A 13 16.91 25.38 35.79
CA ALA A 13 16.37 24.57 34.71
C ALA A 13 17.27 23.34 34.53
N ALA A 14 16.92 22.25 35.21
CA ALA A 14 17.52 20.95 34.99
C ALA A 14 17.18 20.48 33.57
N CYS A 15 18.18 20.51 32.69
CA CYS A 15 18.11 19.94 31.35
C CYS A 15 18.11 18.41 31.51
N CYS A 16 16.92 17.81 31.57
CA CYS A 16 16.77 16.36 31.57
C CYS A 16 17.09 15.85 30.15
N ALA A 17 18.35 15.54 29.89
CA ALA A 17 18.76 14.69 28.77
C ALA A 17 18.24 13.28 29.05
N GLY A 18 17.01 12.98 28.60
CA GLY A 18 16.52 11.61 28.55
C GLY A 18 17.34 10.80 27.55
N PRO A 19 17.57 9.50 27.79
CA PRO A 19 18.18 8.64 26.79
C PRO A 19 17.28 8.61 25.56
N VAL A 20 17.83 9.03 24.42
CA VAL A 20 17.27 8.72 23.10
C VAL A 20 17.36 7.20 22.98
N SER A 21 16.25 6.51 23.17
CA SER A 21 16.13 5.12 22.75
C SER A 21 16.18 5.12 21.23
N ALA A 22 17.34 4.82 20.67
CA ALA A 22 17.45 4.38 19.28
C ALA A 22 16.67 3.06 19.20
N GLN A 23 15.42 3.13 18.74
CA GLN A 23 14.70 1.93 18.34
C GLN A 23 15.49 1.35 17.18
N VAL A 24 16.00 0.12 17.36
CA VAL A 24 16.46 -0.68 16.24
C VAL A 24 15.21 -0.94 15.42
N GLU A 25 15.01 -0.14 14.37
CA GLU A 25 14.08 -0.46 13.31
C GLU A 25 14.56 -1.82 12.77
N ALA A 26 13.77 -2.86 13.05
CA ALA A 26 13.98 -4.13 12.39
C ALA A 26 13.91 -3.83 10.90
N ASP A 27 14.90 -4.28 10.14
CA ASP A 27 14.92 -4.22 8.69
C ASP A 27 13.76 -5.09 8.17
N VAL A 28 12.55 -4.52 8.14
CA VAL A 28 11.37 -5.19 7.64
C VAL A 28 11.47 -5.11 6.12
N ASN A 29 11.92 -6.19 5.50
CA ASN A 29 12.04 -6.22 4.05
C ASN A 29 10.63 -6.34 3.43
N ALA A 30 10.02 -5.21 3.12
CA ALA A 30 8.67 -5.15 2.58
C ALA A 30 8.55 -5.98 1.31
N SER A 31 7.49 -6.78 1.21
CA SER A 31 7.33 -7.72 0.09
C SER A 31 5.88 -8.10 -0.13
N VAL A 32 5.57 -8.55 -1.34
CA VAL A 32 4.25 -9.06 -1.73
C VAL A 32 4.45 -10.41 -2.40
N THR A 33 3.61 -11.36 -2.05
CA THR A 33 3.47 -12.64 -2.76
C THR A 33 2.02 -12.78 -3.21
N VAL A 34 1.82 -12.89 -4.52
CA VAL A 34 0.52 -13.13 -5.14
C VAL A 34 0.71 -14.09 -6.31
N LYS A 35 -0.28 -14.95 -6.54
CA LYS A 35 -0.29 -15.90 -7.64
C LYS A 35 -1.32 -15.53 -8.68
N ASP A 36 -1.11 -16.07 -9.88
CA ASP A 36 -2.11 -16.11 -10.93
C ASP A 36 -3.39 -16.80 -10.41
N GLN A 37 -4.55 -16.21 -10.67
CA GLN A 37 -5.79 -16.66 -10.05
C GLN A 37 -7.04 -16.33 -10.86
N VAL A 38 -8.15 -16.98 -10.50
CA VAL A 38 -9.48 -16.62 -10.95
C VAL A 38 -10.08 -15.65 -9.93
N ILE A 39 -10.55 -14.49 -10.40
CA ILE A 39 -11.34 -13.55 -9.62
C ILE A 39 -12.75 -14.13 -9.52
N THR A 40 -13.10 -14.64 -8.34
CA THR A 40 -14.45 -15.13 -8.02
C THR A 40 -15.36 -13.95 -7.72
N GLY A 41 -16.51 -13.87 -8.40
CA GLY A 41 -17.39 -12.70 -8.33
C GLY A 41 -18.66 -12.81 -9.17
N ASP A 42 -19.41 -11.72 -9.23
CA ASP A 42 -20.73 -11.64 -9.90
C ASP A 42 -20.69 -10.97 -11.28
N GLY A 43 -19.49 -10.62 -11.77
CA GLY A 43 -19.27 -9.90 -13.02
C GLY A 43 -19.26 -8.36 -12.87
N ILE A 44 -19.54 -7.82 -11.68
CA ILE A 44 -19.39 -6.39 -11.33
C ILE A 44 -18.26 -6.19 -10.32
N VAL A 45 -18.26 -7.02 -9.28
CA VAL A 45 -17.19 -7.09 -8.28
C VAL A 45 -16.70 -8.53 -8.15
N GLY A 46 -15.47 -8.69 -7.66
CA GLY A 46 -14.93 -9.98 -7.33
C GLY A 46 -13.78 -9.87 -6.34
N ASN A 47 -13.24 -11.00 -5.93
CA ASN A 47 -12.20 -11.05 -4.92
C ASN A 47 -10.86 -11.52 -5.48
N VAL A 48 -9.80 -10.78 -5.17
CA VAL A 48 -8.40 -11.17 -5.34
C VAL A 48 -7.83 -11.52 -3.98
N THR A 49 -7.14 -12.64 -3.88
CA THR A 49 -6.38 -13.02 -2.69
C THR A 49 -4.90 -12.76 -2.92
N VAL A 50 -4.29 -11.98 -2.03
CA VAL A 50 -2.84 -11.80 -1.94
C VAL A 50 -2.32 -12.75 -0.86
N ASP A 51 -1.47 -13.69 -1.23
CA ASP A 51 -1.03 -14.79 -0.35
C ASP A 51 -0.33 -14.25 0.89
N GLU A 52 0.60 -13.31 0.69
CA GLU A 52 1.35 -12.67 1.77
C GLU A 52 1.71 -11.23 1.42
N VAL A 53 1.63 -10.34 2.40
CA VAL A 53 2.14 -8.97 2.35
C VAL A 53 2.96 -8.73 3.62
N VAL A 54 4.23 -8.39 3.45
CA VAL A 54 5.09 -7.90 4.54
C VAL A 54 5.15 -6.38 4.40
N SER A 55 4.57 -5.66 5.35
CA SER A 55 4.48 -4.20 5.33
C SER A 55 5.45 -3.54 6.30
N ASP A 56 6.18 -2.53 5.84
CA ASP A 56 6.95 -1.62 6.70
C ASP A 56 6.03 -0.51 7.23
N GLY A 57 5.45 -0.77 8.42
CA GLY A 57 4.42 0.07 9.03
C GLY A 57 3.00 -0.18 8.50
N PRO A 58 2.01 0.62 8.94
CA PRO A 58 0.64 0.55 8.43
C PRO A 58 0.62 0.82 6.92
N GLY A 59 -0.20 0.09 6.18
CA GLY A 59 -0.19 0.16 4.73
C GLY A 59 -1.47 -0.27 4.05
N TRP A 60 -1.42 -0.19 2.72
CA TRP A 60 -2.47 -0.65 1.83
C TRP A 60 -1.88 -1.58 0.78
N ILE A 61 -2.49 -2.74 0.59
CA ILE A 61 -2.26 -3.53 -0.62
C ILE A 61 -3.28 -3.07 -1.67
N VAL A 62 -2.79 -2.56 -2.79
CA VAL A 62 -3.59 -1.93 -3.84
C VAL A 62 -3.49 -2.75 -5.11
N ILE A 63 -4.64 -3.09 -5.71
CA ILE A 63 -4.70 -3.80 -6.98
C ILE A 63 -4.97 -2.77 -8.09
N HIS A 64 -4.04 -2.71 -9.03
CA HIS A 64 -4.16 -1.90 -10.24
C HIS A 64 -4.47 -2.77 -11.45
N ASN A 65 -5.23 -2.22 -12.39
CA ASN A 65 -5.30 -2.79 -13.73
C ASN A 65 -4.00 -2.54 -14.50
N ASN A 66 -3.82 -3.24 -15.61
CA ASN A 66 -2.67 -3.11 -16.49
C ASN A 66 -2.95 -2.06 -17.56
N LEU A 67 -2.14 -1.01 -17.59
CA LEU A 67 -2.10 -0.02 -18.66
C LEU A 67 -0.80 -0.19 -19.47
N PHE A 68 -0.85 -1.02 -20.51
CA PHE A 68 0.26 -1.26 -21.44
C PHE A 68 1.59 -1.67 -20.76
N GLY A 69 1.52 -2.59 -19.81
CA GLY A 69 2.68 -3.13 -19.08
C GLY A 69 3.01 -2.38 -17.79
N HIS A 70 2.21 -1.40 -17.40
CA HIS A 70 2.41 -0.60 -16.19
C HIS A 70 1.15 -0.58 -15.32
N PRO A 71 1.26 -0.30 -14.01
CA PRO A 71 0.09 -0.06 -13.17
C PRO A 71 -0.76 1.07 -13.73
N GLY A 72 -2.04 0.78 -13.95
CA GLY A 72 -3.05 1.73 -14.35
C GLY A 72 -3.83 2.25 -13.13
N GLY A 73 -5.15 2.33 -13.28
CA GLY A 73 -6.04 2.78 -12.21
C GLY A 73 -6.17 1.76 -11.09
N VAL A 74 -6.40 2.26 -9.88
CA VAL A 74 -6.78 1.44 -8.72
C VAL A 74 -8.15 0.81 -8.99
N ILE A 75 -8.24 -0.50 -8.87
CA ILE A 75 -9.49 -1.25 -9.04
C ILE A 75 -9.97 -1.91 -7.74
N GLY A 76 -9.14 -1.93 -6.70
CA GLY A 76 -9.46 -2.37 -5.34
C GLY A 76 -8.26 -2.20 -4.40
N TYR A 77 -8.51 -2.19 -3.10
CA TYR A 77 -7.46 -2.08 -2.07
C TYR A 77 -7.94 -2.71 -0.74
N ALA A 78 -7.00 -3.06 0.13
CA ALA A 78 -7.26 -3.52 1.49
C ALA A 78 -6.19 -3.03 2.46
N PRO A 79 -6.53 -2.76 3.74
CA PRO A 79 -5.54 -2.38 4.74
C PRO A 79 -4.65 -3.57 5.07
N VAL A 80 -3.39 -3.29 5.38
CA VAL A 80 -2.42 -4.25 5.92
C VAL A 80 -1.75 -3.67 7.15
N GLU A 81 -1.58 -4.53 8.16
CA GLU A 81 -0.92 -4.16 9.41
C GLU A 81 0.62 -4.18 9.23
N PRO A 82 1.39 -3.51 10.10
CA PRO A 82 2.84 -3.66 10.12
C PRO A 82 3.27 -5.14 10.25
N GLY A 83 4.24 -5.56 9.45
CA GLY A 83 4.74 -6.94 9.42
C GLY A 83 3.95 -7.85 8.49
N VAL A 84 3.83 -9.13 8.85
CA VAL A 84 3.30 -10.19 7.99
C VAL A 84 1.77 -10.24 8.02
N ASN A 85 1.16 -10.11 6.85
CA ASN A 85 -0.27 -10.28 6.60
C ASN A 85 -0.43 -11.44 5.63
N THR A 86 -1.31 -12.40 5.94
CA THR A 86 -1.53 -13.57 5.07
C THR A 86 -2.97 -13.64 4.59
N ASN A 87 -3.17 -14.15 3.37
CA ASN A 87 -4.49 -14.33 2.76
C ASN A 87 -5.30 -13.02 2.73
N VAL A 88 -4.67 -11.92 2.34
CA VAL A 88 -5.31 -10.60 2.29
C VAL A 88 -6.30 -10.59 1.14
N SER A 89 -7.57 -10.38 1.48
CA SER A 89 -8.69 -10.40 0.53
C SER A 89 -8.97 -8.99 0.03
N VAL A 90 -8.83 -8.76 -1.26
CA VAL A 90 -9.09 -7.47 -1.91
C VAL A 90 -10.32 -7.58 -2.80
N THR A 91 -11.36 -6.81 -2.49
CA THR A 91 -12.51 -6.66 -3.39
C THR A 91 -12.15 -5.72 -4.52
N VAL A 92 -12.30 -6.18 -5.76
CA VAL A 92 -11.96 -5.44 -6.97
C VAL A 92 -13.17 -5.24 -7.88
N HIS A 93 -13.18 -4.14 -8.62
CA HIS A 93 -14.16 -3.90 -9.68
C HIS A 93 -13.77 -4.64 -10.97
N THR A 94 -14.49 -5.72 -11.29
CA THR A 94 -14.17 -6.58 -12.45
C THR A 94 -14.43 -5.89 -13.79
N PHE A 95 -15.34 -4.91 -13.83
CA PHE A 95 -15.65 -4.14 -15.05
C PHE A 95 -14.43 -3.39 -15.64
N VAL A 96 -13.48 -2.99 -14.79
CA VAL A 96 -12.26 -2.27 -15.20
C VAL A 96 -10.99 -3.12 -15.04
N ALA A 97 -11.14 -4.39 -14.67
CA ALA A 97 -10.04 -5.32 -14.53
C ALA A 97 -9.51 -5.79 -15.89
N THR A 98 -8.21 -6.08 -15.92
CA THR A 98 -7.49 -6.61 -17.08
C THR A 98 -6.95 -7.99 -16.76
N ASP A 99 -6.51 -8.71 -17.80
CA ASP A 99 -5.98 -10.07 -17.64
C ASP A 99 -4.60 -10.15 -16.96
N THR A 100 -3.86 -9.04 -16.95
CA THR A 100 -2.74 -8.82 -16.04
C THR A 100 -3.14 -7.73 -15.05
N LEU A 101 -2.85 -7.94 -13.78
CA LEU A 101 -3.04 -6.98 -12.69
C LEU A 101 -1.71 -6.75 -11.98
N PHE A 102 -1.64 -5.67 -11.21
CA PHE A 102 -0.48 -5.36 -10.36
C PHE A 102 -0.93 -5.22 -8.91
N ALA A 103 -0.30 -5.96 -8.01
CA ALA A 103 -0.40 -5.73 -6.59
C ALA A 103 0.75 -4.80 -6.17
N VAL A 104 0.42 -3.61 -5.66
CA VAL A 104 1.37 -2.59 -5.22
C VAL A 104 1.15 -2.33 -3.73
N LEU A 105 2.24 -2.33 -2.96
CA LEU A 105 2.18 -2.03 -1.54
C LEU A 105 2.42 -0.53 -1.31
N HIS A 106 1.49 0.11 -0.61
CA HIS A 106 1.52 1.52 -0.26
C HIS A 106 1.67 1.71 1.25
N HIS A 107 2.25 2.83 1.67
CA HIS A 107 2.14 3.29 3.05
C HIS A 107 0.71 3.81 3.30
N ASP A 108 0.24 3.67 4.54
CA ASP A 108 -0.90 4.41 5.07
C ASP A 108 -0.34 5.64 5.79
N ALA A 109 -0.33 6.75 5.08
CA ALA A 109 0.26 8.00 5.53
C ALA A 109 -0.83 9.07 5.70
N GLY A 110 -0.49 10.19 6.33
CA GLY A 110 -1.49 11.20 6.64
C GLY A 110 -2.41 10.73 7.77
N LYS A 111 -3.63 10.29 7.45
CA LYS A 111 -4.59 9.82 8.44
C LYS A 111 -4.71 8.30 8.40
N GLU A 112 -4.08 7.67 9.39
CA GLU A 112 -4.15 6.24 9.64
C GLU A 112 -5.59 5.67 9.51
N GLY A 113 -5.70 4.58 8.74
CA GLY A 113 -6.94 3.88 8.43
C GLY A 113 -7.80 4.54 7.35
N VAL A 114 -7.30 5.59 6.68
CA VAL A 114 -7.98 6.24 5.55
C VAL A 114 -7.11 6.10 4.31
N PHE A 115 -7.66 5.49 3.26
CA PHE A 115 -6.96 5.41 1.98
C PHE A 115 -6.95 6.78 1.28
N GLU A 116 -5.77 7.38 1.16
CA GLU A 116 -5.51 8.72 0.66
C GLU A 116 -4.52 8.67 -0.52
N TYR A 117 -4.96 8.10 -1.64
CA TYR A 117 -4.17 7.93 -2.87
C TYR A 117 -4.37 9.08 -3.88
N PRO A 118 -3.31 9.54 -4.60
CA PRO A 118 -1.96 8.99 -4.66
C PRO A 118 -0.97 9.52 -3.60
N VAL A 119 -1.33 10.60 -2.91
CA VAL A 119 -0.53 11.21 -1.84
C VAL A 119 -1.49 11.56 -0.73
N PRO A 120 -1.16 11.29 0.54
CA PRO A 120 0.14 10.83 1.06
C PRO A 120 0.47 9.33 0.93
N ASP A 121 -0.46 8.48 0.50
CA ASP A 121 -0.26 7.01 0.42
C ASP A 121 0.60 6.58 -0.77
N VAL A 122 1.89 6.93 -0.70
CA VAL A 122 2.89 6.58 -1.71
C VAL A 122 3.34 5.13 -1.57
N GLU A 123 3.96 4.60 -2.62
CA GLU A 123 4.45 3.23 -2.65
C GLU A 123 5.56 2.98 -1.63
N GLN A 124 5.53 1.81 -0.99
CA GLN A 124 6.65 1.30 -0.21
C GLN A 124 7.79 0.90 -1.15
N LYS A 125 9.04 1.07 -0.68
CA LYS A 125 10.24 0.77 -1.47
C LYS A 125 11.25 -0.06 -0.71
N VAL A 126 11.87 -1.00 -1.41
CA VAL A 126 13.03 -1.77 -0.95
C VAL A 126 14.18 -1.49 -1.91
N ASP A 127 15.34 -1.10 -1.37
CA ASP A 127 16.53 -0.72 -2.17
C ASP A 127 16.26 0.36 -3.25
N GLY A 128 15.24 1.19 -3.02
CA GLY A 128 14.82 2.25 -3.96
C GLY A 128 13.85 1.78 -5.06
N GLU A 129 13.53 0.48 -5.12
CA GLU A 129 12.53 -0.08 -6.03
C GLU A 129 11.16 -0.20 -5.36
N ILE A 130 10.10 0.03 -6.12
CA ILE A 130 8.72 -0.11 -5.64
C ILE A 130 8.43 -1.58 -5.32
N VAL A 131 7.73 -1.83 -4.21
CA VAL A 131 7.20 -3.16 -3.90
C VAL A 131 5.96 -3.42 -4.76
N ILE A 132 6.18 -4.06 -5.91
CA ILE A 132 5.16 -4.37 -6.90
C ILE A 132 5.30 -5.78 -7.46
N VAL A 133 4.17 -6.48 -7.61
CA VAL A 133 4.12 -7.80 -8.23
C VAL A 133 3.01 -7.86 -9.28
N PRO A 134 3.33 -8.10 -10.57
CA PRO A 134 2.33 -8.44 -11.58
C PRO A 134 1.84 -9.87 -11.40
N PHE A 135 0.56 -10.11 -11.70
CA PHE A 135 -0.02 -11.45 -11.77
C PHE A 135 -1.10 -11.52 -12.84
N ASN A 136 -1.32 -12.70 -13.39
CA ASN A 136 -2.40 -12.92 -14.34
C ASN A 136 -3.72 -13.23 -13.61
N ALA A 137 -4.80 -12.71 -14.17
CA ALA A 137 -6.14 -12.94 -13.67
C ALA A 137 -7.07 -13.40 -14.80
N THR A 138 -7.97 -14.30 -14.46
CA THR A 138 -9.24 -14.47 -15.18
C THR A 138 -10.38 -14.11 -14.25
N ALA A 139 -11.61 -13.97 -14.74
CA ALA A 139 -12.76 -13.69 -13.86
C ALA A 139 -13.91 -14.67 -14.10
N GLU A 140 -14.59 -15.03 -13.03
CA GLU A 140 -15.91 -15.65 -13.13
C GLU A 140 -16.91 -14.61 -13.64
N ASN A 141 -17.77 -15.01 -14.59
CA ASN A 141 -18.88 -14.18 -15.08
C ASN A 141 -18.47 -12.83 -15.72
N ALA A 142 -17.19 -12.63 -16.04
CA ALA A 142 -16.67 -11.47 -16.76
C ALA A 142 -15.54 -11.85 -17.72
N THR A 143 -15.41 -11.11 -18.81
CA THR A 143 -14.25 -11.21 -19.72
C THR A 143 -13.32 -10.03 -19.43
N LEU A 144 -12.07 -10.33 -19.09
CA LEU A 144 -11.07 -9.30 -18.79
C LEU A 144 -10.39 -8.83 -20.07
N MET A 145 -10.07 -7.52 -20.14
CA MET A 145 -9.39 -6.96 -21.30
C MET A 145 -7.90 -7.29 -21.28
N ASN A 146 -7.35 -7.72 -22.42
CA ASN A 146 -5.91 -7.83 -22.63
C ASN A 146 -5.42 -6.62 -23.42
N LEU A 147 -4.92 -5.59 -22.73
CA LEU A 147 -4.53 -4.34 -23.36
C LEU A 147 -3.18 -4.43 -24.11
N THR A 148 -2.29 -5.33 -23.72
CA THR A 148 -1.00 -5.54 -24.41
C THR A 148 -1.18 -6.27 -25.74
N ALA A 149 -2.15 -7.19 -25.84
CA ALA A 149 -2.54 -7.79 -27.11
C ALA A 149 -3.17 -6.75 -28.06
N LEU A 150 -3.96 -5.81 -27.54
CA LEU A 150 -4.60 -4.75 -28.32
C LEU A 150 -3.61 -3.71 -28.87
N SER A 151 -2.50 -3.43 -28.17
CA SER A 151 -1.46 -2.51 -28.67
C SER A 151 -0.58 -3.11 -29.76
N SER A 152 -0.53 -4.45 -29.87
CA SER A 152 0.32 -5.13 -30.85
C SER A 152 -0.11 -4.95 -32.31
N GLY A 153 -1.30 -4.38 -32.56
CA GLY A 153 -1.77 -3.94 -33.87
C GLY A 153 -1.92 -5.10 -34.86
N GLY A 154 -3.17 -5.40 -35.23
CA GLY A 154 -3.50 -6.39 -36.26
C GLY A 154 -2.53 -6.37 -37.45
N LYS A 155 -1.64 -7.36 -37.47
CA LYS A 155 -0.81 -7.68 -38.63
C LYS A 155 -1.45 -8.92 -39.27
N THR A 156 -2.53 -8.69 -39.98
CA THR A 156 -3.06 -9.58 -41.02
C THR A 156 -3.01 -8.84 -42.33
#